data_AF-A0A8S0FJP2-F1
#
_entry.id   AF-A0A8S0FJP2-F1
#
_cell.length_a   1.000
_cell.length_b   1.000
_cell.length_c   1.000
_cell.angle_alpha   90.00
_cell.angle_beta   90.00
_cell.angle_gamma   90.00
#
_symmetry.space_group_name_H-M   'P 1'
#
loop_
_entity.id
_entity.type
_entity.pdbx_description
1 polymer ?
#
loop_
_entity_poly.entity_id
_entity_poly.type
_entity_poly.pdbx_seq_one_letter_code
_entity_poly.pdbx_strand_id
1 'polypeptide(L)'
;MVFEVSMPHRRSTVKGSLSFANPTVRAWLFQILAVVAAVSIVGWLFHNTVTNLSNRGITSGFAFLDRGAGFGIVQHLLIDYQQGDTYGRIFIVGLLNTLLVSALCIVFASVLGFFIGLARLSDNWLLRKLSTIYIEIFRNIPPLLQIFFWYFAVLRNLPGPRQAVSAFDLAFLSNRGLYIPSPQLGDGFIAFILAVVMAIVLSVGLFRFNKTYQIKTGQLRRTWPFAAVLIIGLPLLAQWLFGASAMPCTTLGCPSPSRL
;
A
#
# COMPACT_ATOMS: atom_id res chain seq x y z
N MET A 1 47.23 50.86 -34.62
CA MET A 1 46.51 49.60 -34.93
C MET A 1 47.55 48.50 -34.99
N VAL A 2 47.65 47.64 -33.99
CA VAL A 2 47.83 46.17 -34.06
C VAL A 2 47.68 45.67 -32.62
N PHE A 3 46.75 44.75 -32.45
CA PHE A 3 46.39 44.06 -31.22
C PHE A 3 47.55 43.17 -30.76
N GLU A 4 47.92 43.21 -29.47
CA GLU A 4 48.69 42.13 -28.86
C GLU A 4 47.73 41.29 -28.00
N VAL A 5 47.52 40.07 -28.49
CA VAL A 5 46.62 39.06 -27.94
C VAL A 5 47.21 38.53 -26.64
N SER A 6 46.50 38.73 -25.53
CA SER A 6 46.83 38.09 -24.25
C SER A 6 46.56 36.58 -24.36
N MET A 7 47.61 35.77 -24.44
CA MET A 7 47.48 34.31 -24.36
C MET A 7 47.28 33.89 -22.89
N PRO A 8 46.21 33.15 -22.54
CA PRO A 8 46.16 32.48 -21.25
C PRO A 8 47.12 31.29 -21.28
N HIS A 9 48.17 31.33 -20.45
CA HIS A 9 49.02 30.17 -20.20
C HIS A 9 48.20 29.08 -19.47
N ARG A 10 47.65 28.15 -20.25
CA ARG A 10 47.08 26.90 -19.78
C ARG A 10 48.23 25.99 -19.35
N ARG A 11 48.67 26.07 -18.09
CA ARG A 11 49.58 25.07 -17.53
C ARG A 11 48.79 23.80 -17.21
N SER A 12 48.98 22.80 -18.06
CA SER A 12 48.66 21.41 -17.79
C SER A 12 49.51 20.91 -16.63
N THR A 13 48.92 20.71 -15.45
CA THR A 13 49.56 19.90 -14.41
C THR A 13 49.32 18.44 -14.74
N VAL A 14 50.27 17.91 -15.50
CA VAL A 14 50.49 16.49 -15.74
C VAL A 14 50.33 15.73 -14.42
N LYS A 15 49.42 14.73 -14.42
CA LYS A 15 49.20 13.78 -13.32
C LYS A 15 50.54 13.14 -12.93
N GLY A 16 51.09 13.61 -11.81
CA GLY A 16 52.30 13.07 -11.22
C GLY A 16 52.07 11.65 -10.73
N SER A 17 53.01 10.78 -11.11
CA SER A 17 53.18 9.39 -10.68
C SER A 17 52.84 9.17 -9.20
N LEU A 18 52.17 8.04 -8.90
CA LEU A 18 51.95 7.50 -7.56
C LEU A 18 53.25 7.59 -6.71
N SER A 19 53.35 8.63 -5.89
CA SER A 19 54.50 8.88 -5.02
C SER A 19 54.02 8.93 -3.58
N PHE A 20 54.63 8.11 -2.72
CA PHE A 20 54.31 7.97 -1.30
C PHE A 20 54.55 9.24 -0.46
N ALA A 21 55.21 10.25 -1.03
CA ALA A 21 55.42 11.55 -0.39
C ALA A 21 54.19 12.48 -0.49
N ASN A 22 53.21 12.16 -1.34
CA ASN A 22 52.03 12.99 -1.52
C ASN A 22 51.02 12.77 -0.37
N PRO A 23 50.62 13.82 0.38
CA PRO A 23 49.71 13.69 1.53
C PRO A 23 48.36 13.09 1.15
N THR A 24 47.88 13.31 -0.08
CA THR A 24 46.61 12.74 -0.55
C THR A 24 46.70 11.23 -0.77
N VAL A 25 47.81 10.72 -1.31
CA VAL A 25 48.02 9.28 -1.53
C VAL A 25 48.13 8.53 -0.21
N ARG A 26 48.83 9.10 0.78
CA ARG A 26 48.96 8.54 2.13
C ARG A 26 47.62 8.52 2.88
N ALA A 27 46.80 9.56 2.75
CA ALA A 27 45.47 9.59 3.34
C ALA A 27 44.57 8.47 2.78
N TRP A 28 44.54 8.30 1.45
CA TRP A 28 43.81 7.20 0.81
C TRP A 28 44.33 5.82 1.23
N LEU A 29 45.65 5.65 1.36
CA LEU A 29 46.25 4.40 1.80
C LEU A 29 45.82 4.02 3.22
N PHE A 30 45.89 4.96 4.18
CA PHE A 30 45.44 4.69 5.54
C PHE A 30 43.94 4.48 5.65
N GLN A 31 43.13 5.19 4.85
CA GLN A 31 41.68 5.00 4.83
C GLN A 31 41.29 3.63 4.27
N ILE A 32 41.93 3.19 3.17
CA ILE A 32 41.73 1.85 2.62
C ILE A 32 42.18 0.80 3.63
N LEU A 33 43.36 0.97 4.24
CA LEU A 33 43.87 0.05 5.25
C LEU A 33 42.93 -0.05 6.47
N ALA A 34 42.40 1.08 6.93
CA ALA A 34 41.44 1.13 8.03
C ALA A 34 40.11 0.45 7.67
N VAL A 35 39.59 0.66 6.46
CA VAL A 35 38.37 -0.01 5.98
C VAL A 35 38.59 -1.51 5.86
N VAL A 36 39.71 -1.95 5.28
CA VAL A 36 40.06 -3.37 5.17
C VAL A 36 40.16 -3.99 6.55
N ALA A 37 40.91 -3.37 7.48
CA ALA A 37 41.02 -3.84 8.86
C ALA A 37 39.65 -3.94 9.55
N ALA A 38 38.80 -2.92 9.41
CA ALA A 38 37.46 -2.91 9.99
C ALA A 38 36.58 -4.04 9.42
N VAL A 39 36.55 -4.20 8.09
CA VAL A 39 35.78 -5.28 7.43
C VAL A 39 36.31 -6.66 7.84
N SER A 40 37.63 -6.84 7.93
CA SER A 40 38.23 -8.09 8.40
C SER A 40 37.86 -8.40 9.85
N ILE A 41 37.90 -7.41 10.74
CA ILE A 41 37.51 -7.58 12.16
C ILE A 41 36.02 -7.95 12.26
N VAL A 42 35.14 -7.25 11.54
CA VAL A 42 33.69 -7.54 11.52
C VAL A 42 33.43 -8.94 10.95
N GLY A 43 34.10 -9.30 9.85
CA GLY A 43 33.99 -10.63 9.25
C GLY A 43 34.45 -11.74 10.20
N TRP A 44 35.57 -11.52 10.90
CA TRP A 44 36.09 -12.46 11.91
C TRP A 44 35.13 -12.61 13.09
N LEU A 45 34.56 -11.51 13.60
CA LEU A 45 33.54 -11.54 14.65
C LEU A 45 32.31 -12.34 14.20
N PHE A 46 31.77 -12.03 13.02
CA PHE A 46 30.59 -12.73 12.49
C PHE A 46 30.85 -14.24 12.34
N HIS A 47 32.01 -14.61 11.79
CA HIS A 47 32.39 -16.01 11.63
C HIS A 47 32.54 -16.72 12.99
N ASN A 48 33.18 -16.09 13.97
CA ASN A 48 33.27 -16.66 15.32
C ASN A 48 31.89 -16.82 15.96
N THR A 49 31.02 -15.82 15.86
CA THR A 49 29.68 -15.86 16.41
C THR A 49 28.85 -16.99 15.79
N VAL A 50 28.82 -17.10 14.46
CA VAL A 50 28.08 -18.16 13.75
C VAL A 50 28.60 -19.55 14.11
N THR A 51 29.92 -19.74 14.14
CA THR A 51 30.53 -21.04 14.51
C THR A 51 30.23 -21.41 15.96
N ASN A 52 30.31 -20.46 16.90
CA ASN A 52 29.97 -20.69 18.30
C ASN A 52 28.47 -20.97 18.51
N LEU A 53 27.58 -20.31 17.75
CA LEU A 53 26.14 -20.56 17.78
C LEU A 53 25.78 -21.92 17.19
N SER A 54 26.41 -22.29 16.06
CA SER A 54 26.20 -23.58 15.41
C SER A 54 26.67 -24.74 16.30
N ASN A 55 27.80 -24.59 16.98
CA ASN A 55 28.30 -25.59 17.94
C ASN A 55 27.37 -25.78 19.14
N ARG A 56 26.50 -24.80 19.42
CA ARG A 56 25.47 -24.86 20.47
C ARG A 56 24.10 -25.31 19.95
N GLY A 57 24.01 -25.74 18.70
CA GLY A 57 22.75 -26.18 18.08
C GLY A 57 21.76 -25.04 17.81
N ILE A 58 22.17 -23.78 17.95
CA ILE A 58 21.34 -22.62 17.64
C ILE A 58 21.49 -22.35 16.14
N THR A 59 20.49 -22.75 15.35
CA THR A 59 20.41 -22.40 13.94
C THR A 59 20.17 -20.90 13.80
N SER A 60 21.27 -20.14 13.67
CA SER A 60 21.29 -18.71 13.45
C SER A 60 21.48 -18.43 11.95
N GLY A 61 20.68 -17.53 11.38
CA GLY A 61 20.71 -17.20 9.95
C GLY A 61 19.33 -17.18 9.31
N PHE A 62 19.26 -16.99 7.99
CA PHE A 62 17.99 -16.88 7.23
C PHE A 62 17.41 -18.22 6.79
N ALA A 63 18.06 -19.34 7.10
CA ALA A 63 17.60 -20.69 6.76
C ALA A 63 16.24 -21.06 7.40
N PHE A 64 15.75 -20.29 8.37
CA PHE A 64 14.39 -20.45 8.89
C PHE A 64 13.33 -20.05 7.86
N LEU A 65 13.64 -19.12 6.95
CA LEU A 65 12.70 -18.62 5.94
C LEU A 65 12.25 -19.75 4.99
N ASP A 66 13.11 -20.74 4.74
CA ASP A 66 12.81 -21.87 3.87
C ASP A 66 12.14 -23.04 4.60
N ARG A 67 11.99 -22.96 5.93
CA ARG A 67 11.25 -23.98 6.68
C ARG A 67 9.75 -23.79 6.48
N GLY A 68 9.01 -24.88 6.33
CA GLY A 68 7.54 -24.85 6.29
C GLY A 68 6.97 -24.46 7.65
N ALA A 69 6.01 -23.55 7.70
CA ALA A 69 5.34 -23.17 8.93
C ALA A 69 4.04 -23.95 9.13
N GLY A 70 3.83 -24.45 10.35
CA GLY A 70 2.65 -25.25 10.70
C GLY A 70 1.39 -24.47 11.04
N PHE A 71 1.35 -23.14 10.87
CA PHE A 71 0.21 -22.30 11.25
C PHE A 71 -0.45 -21.60 10.05
N GLY A 72 -1.78 -21.51 10.08
CA GLY A 72 -2.58 -20.80 9.10
C GLY A 72 -2.65 -19.29 9.41
N ILE A 73 -2.75 -18.46 8.37
CA ILE A 73 -3.00 -17.02 8.50
C ILE A 73 -4.42 -16.72 8.00
N VAL A 74 -5.20 -16.07 8.85
CA VAL A 74 -6.61 -15.73 8.61
C VAL A 74 -6.77 -14.82 7.38
N GLN A 75 -5.88 -13.84 7.23
CA GLN A 75 -5.93 -12.85 6.14
C GLN A 75 -4.77 -13.09 5.15
N HIS A 76 -5.10 -13.51 3.94
CA HIS A 76 -4.15 -13.79 2.85
C HIS A 76 -4.68 -13.24 1.52
N LEU A 77 -5.28 -12.05 1.57
CA LEU A 77 -6.10 -11.48 0.50
C LEU A 77 -5.32 -11.15 -0.79
N LEU A 78 -4.01 -10.93 -0.67
CA LEU A 78 -3.13 -10.54 -1.79
C LEU A 78 -2.34 -11.69 -2.41
N ILE A 79 -2.07 -12.74 -1.63
CA ILE A 79 -1.27 -13.90 -2.05
C ILE A 79 -1.86 -15.13 -1.39
N ASP A 80 -2.20 -16.14 -2.18
CA ASP A 80 -2.64 -17.43 -1.67
C ASP A 80 -1.56 -18.05 -0.78
N TYR A 81 -1.93 -18.41 0.43
CA TYR A 81 -1.07 -19.06 1.41
C TYR A 81 -1.76 -20.32 1.92
N GLN A 82 -1.02 -21.42 1.95
CA GLN A 82 -1.49 -22.69 2.51
C GLN A 82 -0.67 -23.08 3.74
N GLN A 83 -1.32 -23.74 4.68
CA GLN A 83 -0.66 -24.22 5.90
C GLN A 83 0.40 -25.26 5.53
N GLY A 84 1.67 -24.95 5.77
CA GLY A 84 2.84 -25.72 5.30
C GLY A 84 3.77 -24.96 4.36
N ASP A 85 3.36 -23.81 3.83
CA ASP A 85 4.22 -22.90 3.07
C ASP A 85 5.38 -22.35 3.93
N THR A 86 6.40 -21.84 3.25
CA THR A 86 7.64 -21.39 3.90
C THR A 86 7.44 -20.13 4.75
N TYR A 87 8.22 -19.98 5.84
CA TYR A 87 8.22 -18.76 6.67
C TYR A 87 8.50 -17.49 5.87
N GLY A 88 9.29 -17.57 4.80
CA GLY A 88 9.54 -16.45 3.89
C GLY A 88 8.27 -15.97 3.20
N ARG A 89 7.42 -16.88 2.73
CA ARG A 89 6.12 -16.53 2.13
C ARG A 89 5.19 -15.87 3.15
N ILE A 90 5.16 -16.39 4.38
CA ILE A 90 4.39 -15.81 5.49
C ILE A 90 4.80 -14.39 5.79
N PHE A 91 6.12 -14.13 5.83
CA PHE A 91 6.64 -12.80 6.07
C PHE A 91 6.17 -11.81 5.00
N ILE A 92 6.20 -12.22 3.72
CA ILE A 92 5.72 -11.38 2.60
C ILE A 92 4.22 -11.15 2.71
N VAL A 93 3.43 -12.19 3.00
CA VAL A 93 1.98 -12.07 3.19
C VAL A 93 1.66 -11.11 4.34
N GLY A 94 2.34 -11.26 5.48
CA GLY A 94 2.20 -10.37 6.63
C GLY A 94 2.56 -8.92 6.29
N LEU A 95 3.68 -8.72 5.60
CA LEU A 95 4.13 -7.40 5.16
C LEU A 95 3.10 -6.72 4.24
N LEU A 96 2.60 -7.44 3.24
CA LEU A 96 1.59 -6.93 2.30
C LEU A 96 0.28 -6.61 3.01
N ASN A 97 -0.15 -7.43 3.97
CA ASN A 97 -1.33 -7.15 4.77
C ASN A 97 -1.17 -5.90 5.62
N THR A 98 -0.03 -5.72 6.28
CA THR A 98 0.25 -4.48 7.05
C THR A 98 0.23 -3.27 6.14
N LEU A 99 0.87 -3.33 4.97
CA LEU A 99 0.86 -2.24 4.00
C LEU A 99 -0.56 -1.91 3.53
N LEU A 100 -1.35 -2.92 3.20
CA LEU A 100 -2.75 -2.73 2.79
C LEU A 100 -3.56 -2.08 3.91
N VAL A 101 -3.50 -2.62 5.12
CA VAL A 101 -4.27 -2.12 6.26
C VAL A 101 -3.84 -0.69 6.61
N SER A 102 -2.54 -0.40 6.61
CA SER A 102 -2.02 0.95 6.83
C SER A 102 -2.46 1.93 5.74
N ALA A 103 -2.42 1.53 4.46
CA ALA A 103 -2.88 2.38 3.37
C ALA A 103 -4.37 2.72 3.48
N LEU A 104 -5.22 1.72 3.74
CA LEU A 104 -6.65 1.93 3.97
C LEU A 104 -6.89 2.83 5.19
N CYS A 105 -6.17 2.58 6.29
CA CYS A 105 -6.27 3.39 7.50
C CYS A 105 -5.92 4.85 7.23
N ILE A 106 -4.84 5.13 6.49
CA ILE A 106 -4.45 6.50 6.12
C ILE A 106 -5.55 7.18 5.31
N VAL A 107 -6.10 6.51 4.30
CA VAL A 107 -7.16 7.08 3.45
C VAL A 107 -8.41 7.40 4.27
N PHE A 108 -8.94 6.42 5.02
CA PHE A 108 -10.15 6.60 5.81
C PHE A 108 -9.97 7.58 6.96
N ALA A 109 -8.85 7.52 7.68
CA ALA A 109 -8.54 8.45 8.77
C ALA A 109 -8.36 9.87 8.26
N SER A 110 -7.76 10.06 7.08
CA SER A 110 -7.61 11.40 6.48
C SER A 110 -8.96 11.99 6.09
N VAL A 111 -9.82 11.20 5.45
CA VAL A 111 -11.17 11.64 5.05
C VAL A 111 -12.02 11.98 6.28
N LEU A 112 -12.12 11.07 7.25
CA LEU A 112 -12.89 11.30 8.48
C LEU A 112 -12.30 12.43 9.32
N GLY A 113 -10.98 12.45 9.52
CA GLY A 113 -10.28 13.48 10.27
C GLY A 113 -10.44 14.87 9.64
N PHE A 114 -10.44 14.95 8.31
CA PHE A 114 -10.70 16.21 7.60
C PHE A 114 -12.11 16.73 7.87
N PHE A 115 -13.15 15.90 7.70
CA PHE A 115 -14.53 16.32 7.93
C PHE A 115 -14.80 16.70 9.40
N ILE A 116 -14.30 15.90 10.34
CA ILE A 116 -14.44 16.19 11.77
C ILE A 116 -13.64 17.44 12.15
N GLY A 117 -12.48 17.65 11.54
CA GLY A 117 -11.67 18.85 11.69
C GLY A 117 -12.40 20.12 11.21
N LEU A 118 -13.04 20.06 10.05
CA LEU A 118 -13.88 21.14 9.54
C LEU A 118 -15.09 21.41 10.44
N ALA A 119 -15.78 20.36 10.89
CA ALA A 119 -16.94 20.48 11.77
C ALA A 119 -16.57 21.13 13.11
N ARG A 120 -15.34 20.95 13.60
CA ARG A 120 -14.83 21.65 14.79
C ARG A 120 -14.62 23.15 14.59
N LEU A 121 -14.29 23.59 13.37
CA LEU A 121 -14.10 25.01 13.04
C LEU A 121 -15.41 25.72 12.66
N SER A 122 -16.49 24.98 12.48
CA SER A 122 -17.79 25.55 12.13
C SER A 122 -18.31 26.51 13.20
N ASP A 123 -18.93 27.61 12.77
CA ASP A 123 -19.63 28.56 13.64
C ASP A 123 -20.88 27.95 14.30
N ASN A 124 -21.37 26.81 13.80
CA ASN A 124 -22.49 26.10 14.43
C ASN A 124 -22.04 25.43 15.72
N TRP A 125 -22.53 25.95 16.85
CA TRP A 125 -22.22 25.47 18.20
C TRP A 125 -22.42 23.96 18.37
N LEU A 126 -23.50 23.38 17.81
CA LEU A 126 -23.80 21.97 17.97
C LEU A 126 -22.77 21.08 17.27
N LEU A 127 -22.45 21.38 16.01
CA LEU A 127 -21.46 20.66 15.22
C LEU A 127 -20.07 20.75 15.86
N ARG A 128 -19.68 21.93 16.32
CA ARG A 128 -18.41 22.15 17.02
C ARG A 128 -18.33 21.36 18.32
N LYS A 129 -19.40 21.37 19.12
CA LYS A 129 -19.44 20.65 20.41
C LYS A 129 -19.39 19.13 20.20
N LEU A 130 -20.20 18.59 19.28
CA LEU A 130 -20.20 17.15 18.97
C LEU A 130 -18.85 16.67 18.45
N SER A 131 -18.23 17.43 17.55
CA SER A 131 -16.90 17.10 17.03
C SER A 131 -15.83 17.14 18.11
N THR A 132 -15.92 18.11 19.03
CA THR A 132 -14.99 18.22 20.17
C THR A 132 -15.14 17.04 21.12
N ILE A 133 -16.38 16.67 21.48
CA ILE A 133 -16.66 15.51 22.33
C ILE A 133 -16.13 14.23 21.70
N TYR A 134 -16.38 14.01 20.40
CA TYR A 134 -15.85 12.88 19.66
C TYR A 134 -14.31 12.83 19.76
N ILE A 135 -13.61 13.91 19.39
CA ILE A 135 -12.15 13.95 19.42
C ILE A 135 -11.60 13.69 20.82
N GLU A 136 -12.16 14.32 21.85
CA GLU A 136 -11.72 14.15 23.23
C GLU A 136 -11.92 12.71 23.72
N ILE A 137 -13.06 12.08 23.44
CA ILE A 137 -13.32 10.69 23.82
C ILE A 137 -12.28 9.76 23.16
N PHE A 138 -12.12 9.83 21.84
CA PHE A 138 -11.24 8.91 21.12
C PHE A 138 -9.75 9.12 21.41
N ARG A 139 -9.33 10.32 21.79
CA ARG A 139 -7.94 10.61 22.17
C ARG A 139 -7.61 10.32 23.63
N ASN A 140 -8.59 10.39 24.53
CA ASN A 140 -8.37 10.17 25.97
C ASN A 140 -8.62 8.73 26.41
N ILE A 141 -9.42 7.95 25.69
CA ILE A 141 -9.66 6.53 26.02
C ILE A 141 -8.44 5.70 25.64
N PRO A 142 -7.87 4.88 26.56
CA PRO A 142 -6.78 3.97 26.26
C PRO A 142 -7.10 3.08 25.05
N PRO A 143 -6.21 2.95 24.06
CA PRO A 143 -6.48 2.17 22.85
C PRO A 143 -6.75 0.69 23.16
N LEU A 144 -6.14 0.18 24.23
CA LEU A 144 -6.38 -1.19 24.71
C LEU A 144 -7.84 -1.41 25.14
N LEU A 145 -8.46 -0.44 25.81
CA LEU A 145 -9.87 -0.51 26.18
C LEU A 145 -10.75 -0.52 24.94
N GLN A 146 -10.41 0.27 23.92
CA GLN A 146 -11.14 0.29 22.66
C GLN A 146 -11.11 -1.10 21.99
N ILE A 147 -9.93 -1.71 21.89
CA ILE A 147 -9.77 -3.05 21.31
C ILE A 147 -10.59 -4.08 22.09
N PHE A 148 -10.56 -4.07 23.42
CA PHE A 148 -11.36 -4.97 24.23
C PHE A 148 -12.86 -4.75 24.08
N PHE A 149 -13.32 -3.49 24.05
CA PHE A 149 -14.72 -3.18 23.80
C PHE A 149 -15.19 -3.78 22.47
N TRP A 150 -14.47 -3.54 21.38
CA TRP A 150 -14.83 -4.08 20.06
C TRP A 150 -14.77 -5.61 20.02
N TYR A 151 -13.79 -6.22 20.70
CA TYR A 151 -13.69 -7.68 20.76
C TYR A 151 -14.86 -8.31 21.53
N PHE A 152 -15.13 -7.85 22.76
CA PHE A 152 -16.14 -8.47 23.62
C PHE A 152 -17.57 -8.04 23.31
N ALA A 153 -17.81 -6.78 22.96
CA ALA A 153 -19.16 -6.27 22.69
C ALA A 153 -19.63 -6.62 21.28
N VAL A 154 -18.73 -6.66 20.30
CA VAL A 154 -19.07 -6.90 18.89
C VAL A 154 -18.61 -8.28 18.47
N LEU A 155 -17.31 -8.52 18.31
CA LEU A 155 -16.77 -9.74 17.68
C LEU A 155 -17.20 -11.04 18.37
N ARG A 156 -17.29 -11.06 19.70
CA ARG A 156 -17.69 -12.24 20.45
C ARG A 156 -19.18 -12.61 20.29
N ASN A 157 -20.03 -11.63 19.96
CA ASN A 157 -21.44 -11.86 19.68
C ASN A 157 -21.68 -12.32 18.23
N LEU A 158 -20.68 -12.25 17.36
CA LEU A 158 -20.78 -12.77 16.00
C LEU A 158 -20.71 -14.31 16.02
N PRO A 159 -21.45 -14.98 15.12
CA PRO A 159 -21.42 -16.43 15.02
C PRO A 159 -20.04 -16.95 14.59
N GLY A 160 -19.77 -18.20 14.96
CA GLY A 160 -18.53 -18.88 14.59
C GLY A 160 -18.40 -19.06 13.07
N PRO A 161 -17.20 -19.40 12.56
CA PRO A 161 -16.92 -19.44 11.10
C PRO A 161 -17.83 -20.40 10.33
N ARG A 162 -18.32 -21.45 11.01
CA ARG A 162 -19.24 -22.44 10.44
C ARG A 162 -20.69 -21.95 10.27
N GLN A 163 -21.05 -20.86 10.95
CA GLN A 163 -22.39 -20.25 10.93
C GLN A 163 -22.29 -18.77 10.53
N ALA A 164 -21.30 -18.41 9.70
CA ALA A 164 -21.08 -17.04 9.29
C ALA A 164 -22.34 -16.44 8.64
N VAL A 165 -22.66 -15.21 9.02
CA VAL A 165 -23.82 -14.50 8.47
C VAL A 165 -23.41 -13.94 7.12
N SER A 166 -24.11 -14.34 6.05
CA SER A 166 -23.96 -13.76 4.73
C SER A 166 -24.71 -12.43 4.64
N ALA A 167 -23.99 -11.36 4.35
CA ALA A 167 -24.56 -10.09 3.94
C ALA A 167 -24.63 -10.09 2.40
N PHE A 168 -25.85 -10.28 1.87
CA PHE A 168 -26.14 -10.20 0.43
C PHE A 168 -25.26 -11.11 -0.47
N ASP A 169 -24.79 -12.25 0.05
CA ASP A 169 -23.83 -13.18 -0.62
C ASP A 169 -22.52 -12.54 -1.10
N LEU A 170 -22.26 -11.29 -0.67
CA LEU A 170 -21.11 -10.48 -1.07
C LEU A 170 -20.07 -10.35 0.06
N ALA A 171 -20.48 -10.54 1.30
CA ALA A 171 -19.58 -10.51 2.44
C ALA A 171 -20.04 -11.47 3.55
N PHE A 172 -19.12 -12.28 4.06
CA PHE A 172 -19.36 -13.20 5.16
C PHE A 172 -18.79 -12.62 6.44
N LEU A 173 -19.64 -12.44 7.45
CA LEU A 173 -19.24 -11.91 8.74
C LEU A 173 -19.19 -13.02 9.80
N SER A 174 -18.04 -13.17 10.44
CA SER A 174 -17.81 -14.18 11.48
C SER A 174 -16.99 -13.61 12.64
N ASN A 175 -16.90 -14.35 13.74
CA ASN A 175 -16.02 -14.01 14.86
C ASN A 175 -14.50 -14.01 14.50
N ARG A 176 -14.12 -14.49 13.31
CA ARG A 176 -12.77 -14.36 12.73
C ARG A 176 -12.58 -13.11 11.89
N GLY A 177 -13.64 -12.31 11.71
CA GLY A 177 -13.63 -11.06 10.96
C GLY A 177 -14.56 -11.08 9.76
N LEU A 178 -14.37 -10.08 8.90
CA LEU A 178 -15.10 -9.90 7.65
C LEU A 178 -14.33 -10.60 6.52
N TYR A 179 -14.95 -11.61 5.93
CA TYR A 179 -14.46 -12.28 4.73
C TYR A 179 -15.21 -11.75 3.52
N ILE A 180 -14.50 -10.98 2.70
CA ILE A 180 -15.00 -10.55 1.39
C ILE A 180 -14.39 -11.51 0.36
N PRO A 181 -15.19 -12.34 -0.32
CA PRO A 181 -14.67 -13.16 -1.42
C PRO A 181 -14.03 -12.23 -2.45
N SER A 182 -12.81 -12.55 -2.87
CA SER A 182 -12.11 -11.75 -3.87
C SER A 182 -12.94 -11.75 -5.17
N PRO A 183 -13.17 -10.57 -5.78
CA PRO A 183 -13.81 -10.52 -7.08
C PRO A 183 -12.91 -11.25 -8.07
N GLN A 184 -13.40 -12.37 -8.59
CA GLN A 184 -12.68 -13.09 -9.64
C GLN A 184 -12.81 -12.29 -10.94
N LEU A 185 -11.69 -12.16 -11.65
CA LEU A 185 -11.64 -11.50 -12.94
C LEU A 185 -12.50 -12.32 -13.92
N GLY A 186 -13.70 -11.82 -14.21
CA GLY A 186 -14.57 -12.42 -15.22
C GLY A 186 -14.14 -11.99 -16.62
N ASP A 187 -14.62 -12.71 -17.63
CA ASP A 187 -14.30 -12.45 -19.04
C ASP A 187 -14.62 -11.00 -19.49
N GLY A 188 -15.56 -10.32 -18.80
CA GLY A 188 -15.94 -8.92 -19.05
C GLY A 188 -15.00 -7.86 -18.46
N PHE A 189 -13.93 -8.23 -17.74
CA PHE A 189 -13.03 -7.27 -17.08
C PHE A 189 -12.33 -6.31 -18.06
N ILE A 190 -11.90 -6.81 -19.21
CA ILE A 190 -11.26 -6.00 -20.26
C ILE A 190 -12.27 -5.00 -20.85
N ALA A 191 -13.52 -5.43 -21.09
CA ALA A 191 -14.58 -4.57 -21.60
C ALA A 191 -14.95 -3.45 -20.61
N PHE A 192 -14.93 -3.73 -19.30
CA PHE A 192 -15.15 -2.73 -18.26
C PHE A 192 -14.03 -1.67 -18.23
N ILE A 193 -12.76 -2.08 -18.30
CA ILE A 193 -11.63 -1.13 -18.36
C ILE A 193 -11.75 -0.23 -19.59
N LEU A 194 -12.01 -0.80 -20.76
CA LEU A 194 -12.18 -0.04 -22.00
C LEU A 194 -13.36 0.93 -21.90
N ALA A 195 -14.48 0.53 -21.29
CA ALA A 195 -15.64 1.38 -21.06
C ALA A 195 -15.34 2.56 -20.12
N VAL A 196 -14.60 2.33 -19.03
CA VAL A 196 -14.17 3.40 -18.11
C VAL A 196 -13.22 4.38 -18.80
N VAL A 197 -12.25 3.88 -19.58
CA VAL A 197 -11.33 4.74 -20.34
C VAL A 197 -12.10 5.56 -21.38
N MET A 198 -13.02 4.95 -22.12
CA MET A 198 -13.88 5.64 -23.09
C MET A 198 -14.76 6.70 -22.42
N ALA A 199 -15.34 6.41 -21.26
CA ALA A 199 -16.14 7.37 -20.51
C ALA A 199 -15.32 8.59 -20.04
N ILE A 200 -14.08 8.37 -19.59
CA ILE A 200 -13.16 9.45 -19.21
C ILE A 200 -12.81 10.29 -20.44
N VAL A 201 -12.43 9.67 -21.56
CA VAL A 201 -12.05 10.38 -22.80
C VAL A 201 -13.22 11.23 -23.31
N LEU A 202 -14.43 10.66 -23.38
CA LEU A 202 -15.63 11.37 -23.82
C LEU A 202 -16.02 12.50 -22.87
N SER A 203 -15.91 12.28 -21.55
CA SER A 203 -16.19 13.30 -20.53
C SER A 203 -15.19 14.47 -20.61
N VAL A 204 -13.89 14.19 -20.77
CA VAL A 204 -12.87 15.23 -20.97
C VAL A 204 -13.06 15.95 -22.31
N GLY A 205 -13.44 15.23 -23.37
CA GLY A 205 -13.77 15.80 -24.68
C GLY A 205 -14.95 16.78 -24.60
N LEU A 206 -16.05 16.38 -23.97
CA LEU A 206 -17.23 17.22 -23.71
C LEU A 206 -16.88 18.44 -22.85
N PHE A 207 -16.02 18.27 -21.85
CA PHE A 207 -15.55 19.38 -21.01
C PHE A 207 -14.72 20.38 -21.82
N ARG A 208 -13.76 19.92 -22.63
CA ARG A 208 -12.92 20.78 -23.48
C ARG A 208 -13.73 21.50 -24.56
N PHE A 209 -14.65 20.78 -25.21
CA PHE A 209 -15.54 21.36 -26.21
C PHE A 209 -16.41 22.44 -25.57
N ASN A 210 -17.15 22.13 -24.51
CA ASN A 210 -18.03 23.11 -23.87
C ASN A 210 -17.26 24.30 -23.26
N LYS A 211 -16.03 24.12 -22.76
CA LYS A 211 -15.17 25.23 -22.33
C LYS A 211 -14.80 26.16 -23.49
N THR A 212 -14.48 25.60 -24.65
CA THR A 212 -14.17 26.38 -25.87
C THR A 212 -15.39 27.14 -26.37
N TYR A 213 -16.57 26.54 -26.31
CA TYR A 213 -17.84 27.22 -26.64
C TYR A 213 -18.19 28.29 -25.61
N GLN A 214 -17.99 28.03 -24.32
CA GLN A 214 -18.22 28.99 -23.24
C GLN A 214 -17.34 30.24 -23.36
N ILE A 215 -16.08 30.09 -23.79
CA ILE A 215 -15.16 31.22 -24.05
C ILE A 215 -15.67 32.07 -25.22
N LYS A 216 -16.34 31.47 -26.22
CA LYS A 216 -16.83 32.16 -27.41
C LYS A 216 -18.23 32.78 -27.24
N THR A 217 -19.12 32.18 -26.44
CA THR A 217 -20.53 32.59 -26.34
C THR A 217 -20.97 33.04 -24.95
N GLY A 218 -20.11 32.93 -23.93
CA GLY A 218 -20.38 33.43 -22.57
C GLY A 218 -21.44 32.69 -21.76
N GLN A 219 -22.13 31.69 -22.34
CA GLN A 219 -23.18 30.93 -21.65
C GLN A 219 -22.63 29.66 -20.99
N LEU A 220 -22.92 29.46 -19.71
CA LEU A 220 -22.63 28.23 -18.96
C LEU A 220 -23.61 27.12 -19.34
N ARG A 221 -23.19 26.15 -20.14
CA ARG A 221 -23.94 24.90 -20.32
C ARG A 221 -23.64 23.94 -19.16
N ARG A 222 -24.69 23.39 -18.56
CA ARG A 222 -24.59 22.43 -17.46
C ARG A 222 -24.13 21.07 -17.98
N THR A 223 -22.82 20.81 -17.93
CA THR A 223 -22.17 19.59 -18.48
C THR A 223 -22.12 18.42 -17.52
N TRP A 224 -22.19 18.68 -16.21
CA TRP A 224 -22.16 17.68 -15.15
C TRP A 224 -23.16 16.50 -15.32
N PRO A 225 -24.43 16.70 -15.72
CA PRO A 225 -25.36 15.57 -15.85
C PRO A 225 -24.98 14.60 -16.98
N PHE A 226 -24.53 15.10 -18.14
CA PHE A 226 -24.08 14.24 -19.24
C PHE A 226 -22.78 13.51 -18.93
N ALA A 227 -21.86 14.17 -18.22
CA ALA A 227 -20.63 13.54 -17.73
C ALA A 227 -20.93 12.43 -16.72
N ALA A 228 -21.87 12.64 -15.79
CA ALA A 228 -22.29 11.63 -14.82
C ALA A 228 -22.96 10.42 -15.50
N VAL A 229 -23.83 10.65 -16.48
CA VAL A 229 -24.47 9.59 -17.27
C VAL A 229 -23.43 8.78 -18.06
N LEU A 230 -22.41 9.42 -18.62
CA LEU A 230 -21.33 8.72 -19.34
C LEU A 230 -20.45 7.89 -18.41
N ILE A 231 -20.07 8.44 -17.26
CA ILE A 231 -19.18 7.77 -16.29
C ILE A 231 -19.88 6.58 -15.62
N ILE A 232 -21.20 6.65 -15.42
CA ILE A 232 -21.97 5.59 -14.75
C ILE A 232 -22.60 4.64 -15.77
N GLY A 233 -23.19 5.17 -16.84
CA GLY A 233 -23.97 4.40 -17.81
C GLY A 233 -23.13 3.55 -18.75
N LEU A 234 -21.95 4.02 -19.17
CA LEU A 234 -21.11 3.30 -20.13
C LEU A 234 -20.46 2.04 -19.53
N PRO A 235 -19.96 2.06 -18.27
CA PRO A 235 -19.51 0.85 -17.59
C PRO A 235 -20.65 -0.14 -17.31
N LEU A 236 -21.85 0.33 -16.96
CA LEU A 236 -23.02 -0.53 -16.74
C LEU A 236 -23.48 -1.22 -18.03
N LEU A 237 -23.49 -0.50 -19.16
CA LEU A 237 -23.80 -1.07 -20.48
C LEU A 237 -22.76 -2.10 -20.90
N ALA A 238 -21.48 -1.86 -20.63
CA ALA A 238 -20.42 -2.81 -20.92
C ALA A 238 -20.57 -4.10 -20.09
N GLN A 239 -20.96 -3.98 -18.82
CA GLN A 239 -21.25 -5.15 -17.97
C GLN A 239 -22.49 -5.93 -18.43
N TRP A 240 -23.49 -5.24 -19.00
CA TRP A 240 -24.68 -5.89 -19.54
C TRP A 240 -24.40 -6.65 -20.84
N LEU A 241 -23.55 -6.11 -21.73
CA LEU A 241 -23.25 -6.69 -23.04
C LEU A 241 -22.16 -7.78 -23.01
N PHE A 242 -21.10 -7.57 -22.22
CA PHE A 242 -19.92 -8.44 -22.20
C PHE A 242 -19.85 -9.34 -20.96
N GLY A 243 -20.92 -9.35 -20.16
CA GLY A 243 -20.99 -10.09 -18.91
C GLY A 243 -20.35 -9.35 -17.74
N ALA A 244 -20.60 -9.87 -16.54
CA ALA A 244 -20.14 -9.27 -15.30
C ALA A 244 -18.60 -9.22 -15.26
N SER A 245 -18.04 -8.02 -15.17
CA SER A 245 -16.59 -7.80 -15.02
C SER A 245 -16.02 -8.37 -13.72
N ALA A 246 -16.89 -8.55 -12.73
CA ALA A 246 -16.63 -9.28 -11.50
C ALA A 246 -17.71 -10.35 -11.35
N MET A 247 -17.32 -11.62 -11.39
CA MET A 247 -18.25 -12.70 -11.09
C MET A 247 -18.36 -12.84 -9.56
N PRO A 248 -19.56 -12.84 -8.98
CA PRO A 248 -19.72 -13.27 -7.60
C PRO A 248 -19.23 -14.72 -7.48
N CYS A 249 -18.62 -15.04 -6.34
CA CYS A 249 -18.03 -16.35 -6.04
C CYS A 249 -19.11 -17.43 -5.80
N THR A 250 -20.14 -17.49 -6.64
CA THR A 250 -21.23 -18.47 -6.62
C THR A 250 -21.00 -19.62 -7.59
N THR A 251 -19.99 -19.54 -8.46
CA THR A 251 -19.64 -20.61 -9.41
C THR A 251 -18.30 -21.26 -9.03
N LEU A 252 -18.37 -22.47 -8.45
CA LEU A 252 -17.35 -23.52 -8.37
C LEU A 252 -16.00 -23.29 -7.64
N GLY A 253 -15.73 -22.14 -7.02
CA GLY A 253 -14.40 -21.88 -6.42
C GLY A 253 -14.34 -21.42 -4.96
N CYS A 254 -15.47 -21.18 -4.29
CA CYS A 254 -15.41 -20.52 -2.98
C CYS A 254 -14.92 -21.46 -1.86
N PRO A 255 -14.03 -20.99 -0.96
CA PRO A 255 -13.68 -21.75 0.23
C PRO A 255 -14.94 -21.94 1.07
N SER A 256 -15.36 -23.20 1.20
CA SER A 256 -16.39 -23.65 2.13
C SER A 256 -16.17 -23.03 3.52
N PRO A 257 -17.24 -22.75 4.30
CA PRO A 257 -17.12 -22.32 5.70
C PRO A 257 -16.36 -23.31 6.61
N SER A 258 -16.00 -24.51 6.12
CA SER A 258 -15.06 -25.43 6.77
C SER A 258 -13.58 -25.09 6.59
N ARG A 259 -13.23 -24.20 5.64
CA ARG A 259 -11.87 -23.66 5.41
C ARG A 259 -11.67 -22.26 5.99
N LEU A 260 -12.69 -21.69 6.63
CA LEU A 260 -12.62 -20.42 7.36
C LEU A 260 -12.09 -20.57 8.76
#